data_AF-A0A2N0ZU60-F1
#
_entry.id   AF-A0A2N0ZU60-F1
#
_cell.length_a   1.000
_cell.length_b   1.000
_cell.length_c   1.000
_cell.angle_alpha   90.00
_cell.angle_beta   90.00
_cell.angle_gamma   90.00
#
_symmetry.space_group_name_H-M   'P 1'
#
loop_
_entity.id
_entity.type
_entity.pdbx_description
1 polymer ?
#
loop_
_entity_poly.entity_id
_entity_poly.type
_entity_poly.pdbx_seq_one_letter_code
_entity_poly.pdbx_strand_id
1 'polypeptide(L)'
;MKEKVSGSTKLNHLNPFWLHYLSLEKSLIEISDYVAITQSNFHTYSLKNMQLYFAICVETESVFEQIYKFINKGKSKSSSISRNMDMLFDHFPEVRNTAVTLNITGESLLFKPFENMFYNHEIEIEEKSKKTGEVKMDEDVQSMKNRERLSSWWREYNGVKHQRYEKFNQANLGNLLEA
;
A
#
# COMPACT_ATOMS: atom_id res chain seq x y z
N MET A 1 1.85 12.99 -19.61
CA MET A 1 1.77 11.70 -20.34
C MET A 1 0.60 11.79 -21.32
N LYS A 2 0.82 11.73 -22.64
CA LYS A 2 -0.27 11.70 -23.64
C LYS A 2 -0.25 10.33 -24.30
N GLU A 3 -1.03 9.40 -23.79
CA GLU A 3 -1.26 8.12 -24.48
C GLU A 3 -2.29 8.30 -25.59
N LYS A 4 -1.87 7.94 -26.81
CA LYS A 4 -2.78 7.67 -27.93
C LYS A 4 -3.34 6.27 -27.72
N VAL A 5 -4.57 6.16 -27.21
CA VAL A 5 -5.33 4.89 -27.22
C VAL A 5 -6.30 4.92 -28.39
N SER A 6 -6.00 4.11 -29.39
CA SER A 6 -6.90 3.72 -30.47
C SER A 6 -7.82 2.61 -29.96
N GLY A 7 -9.14 2.75 -30.14
CA GLY A 7 -10.11 1.67 -29.91
C GLY A 7 -11.08 1.90 -28.74
N SER A 8 -12.09 2.73 -28.99
CA SER A 8 -13.44 2.71 -28.37
C SER A 8 -13.58 2.23 -26.91
N THR A 9 -13.24 3.10 -25.96
CA THR A 9 -14.10 3.38 -24.80
C THR A 9 -13.90 4.85 -24.52
N LYS A 10 -14.90 5.70 -24.74
CA LYS A 10 -14.82 7.10 -24.28
C LYS A 10 -14.70 7.01 -22.76
N LEU A 11 -13.48 7.20 -22.24
CA LEU A 11 -13.25 7.31 -20.81
C LEU A 11 -14.15 8.46 -20.36
N ASN A 12 -15.22 8.14 -19.62
CA ASN A 12 -16.18 9.14 -19.20
C ASN A 12 -15.43 10.05 -18.24
N HIS A 13 -15.02 11.24 -18.69
CA HIS A 13 -14.19 12.18 -17.92
C HIS A 13 -14.86 12.67 -16.62
N LEU A 14 -16.11 12.27 -16.40
CA LEU A 14 -16.93 12.49 -15.21
C LEU A 14 -16.96 11.28 -14.26
N ASN A 15 -16.14 10.25 -14.49
CA ASN A 15 -16.07 9.12 -13.56
C ASN A 15 -15.57 9.63 -12.19
N PRO A 16 -16.37 9.50 -11.11
CA PRO A 16 -16.00 10.02 -9.80
C PRO A 16 -14.71 9.40 -9.24
N PHE A 17 -14.40 8.14 -9.60
CA PHE A 17 -13.12 7.50 -9.22
C PHE A 17 -11.92 8.20 -9.87
N TRP A 18 -12.06 8.60 -11.15
CA TRP A 18 -11.01 9.32 -11.86
C TRP A 18 -10.80 10.72 -11.29
N LEU A 19 -11.90 11.44 -11.02
CA LEU A 19 -11.83 12.75 -10.39
C LEU A 19 -11.20 12.68 -9.00
N HIS A 20 -11.50 11.63 -8.24
CA HIS A 20 -10.89 11.40 -6.93
C HIS A 20 -9.39 11.11 -7.05
N TYR A 21 -8.99 10.22 -7.96
CA TYR A 21 -7.58 9.97 -8.27
C TYR A 21 -6.81 11.26 -8.58
N LEU A 22 -7.35 12.12 -9.46
CA LEU A 22 -6.74 13.42 -9.79
C LEU A 22 -6.62 14.34 -8.56
N SER A 23 -7.57 14.27 -7.62
CA SER A 23 -7.51 15.02 -6.36
C SER A 23 -6.41 14.51 -5.42
N LEU A 24 -6.19 13.19 -5.37
CA LEU A 24 -5.09 12.58 -4.61
C LEU A 24 -3.74 12.95 -5.23
N GLU A 25 -3.61 12.84 -6.55
CA GLU A 25 -2.40 13.24 -7.30
C GLU A 25 -2.06 14.71 -7.06
N LYS A 26 -3.05 15.61 -7.15
CA LYS A 26 -2.87 17.03 -6.83
C LYS A 26 -2.36 17.24 -5.41
N SER A 27 -2.88 16.49 -4.43
CA SER A 27 -2.44 16.59 -3.04
C SER A 27 -0.98 16.14 -2.85
N LEU A 28 -0.52 15.16 -3.62
CA LEU A 28 0.89 14.73 -3.62
C LEU A 28 1.80 15.80 -4.23
N ILE A 29 1.36 16.43 -5.33
CA ILE A 29 2.09 17.56 -5.94
C ILE A 29 2.21 18.71 -4.94
N GLU A 30 1.13 19.05 -4.23
CA GLU A 30 1.17 20.08 -3.17
C GLU A 30 2.17 19.73 -2.06
N ILE A 31 2.29 18.46 -1.67
CA ILE A 31 3.33 18.04 -0.70
C ILE A 31 4.73 18.26 -1.29
N SER A 32 4.91 17.98 -2.58
CA SER A 32 6.20 18.11 -3.27
C SER A 32 6.73 19.55 -3.33
N ASP A 33 5.86 20.55 -3.23
CA ASP A 33 6.24 21.97 -3.15
C ASP A 33 6.98 22.31 -1.83
N TYR A 34 6.77 21.53 -0.76
CA TYR A 34 7.36 21.77 0.56
C TYR A 34 8.39 20.71 0.96
N VAL A 35 8.22 19.46 0.49
CA VAL A 35 9.08 18.33 0.82
C VAL A 35 9.48 17.64 -0.47
N ALA A 36 10.76 17.71 -0.82
CA ALA A 36 11.26 17.03 -2.00
C ALA A 36 10.99 15.51 -1.91
N ILE A 37 10.46 14.94 -2.98
CA ILE A 37 10.14 13.51 -3.07
C ILE A 37 11.43 12.73 -3.34
N THR A 38 12.21 12.49 -2.28
CA THR A 38 13.51 11.81 -2.32
C THR A 38 13.66 10.87 -1.12
N GLN A 39 14.53 9.86 -1.22
CA GLN A 39 14.76 8.89 -0.15
C GLN A 39 15.18 9.55 1.18
N SER A 40 15.95 10.64 1.12
CA SER A 40 16.38 11.38 2.32
C SER A 40 15.21 11.95 3.12
N ASN A 41 14.06 12.19 2.47
CA ASN A 41 12.85 12.74 3.08
C ASN A 41 11.81 11.67 3.42
N PHE A 42 12.08 10.36 3.24
CA PHE A 42 11.07 9.32 3.50
C PHE A 42 10.59 9.28 4.94
N HIS A 43 11.44 9.69 5.90
CA HIS A 43 11.08 9.76 7.31
C HIS A 43 10.32 11.06 7.69
N THR A 44 10.13 11.98 6.74
CA THR A 44 9.40 13.23 6.96
C THR A 44 7.91 12.96 7.13
N TYR A 45 7.37 13.21 8.31
CA TYR A 45 5.95 13.08 8.62
C TYR A 45 5.29 14.43 8.84
N SER A 46 4.04 14.55 8.43
CA SER A 46 3.28 15.79 8.54
C SER A 46 1.78 15.51 8.61
N LEU A 47 1.01 16.51 9.04
CA LEU A 47 -0.44 16.40 9.04
C LEU A 47 -0.99 16.23 7.61
N LYS A 48 -0.38 16.89 6.62
CA LYS A 48 -0.76 16.77 5.21
C LYS A 48 -0.46 15.37 4.66
N ASN A 49 0.69 14.80 5.02
CA ASN A 49 1.04 13.42 4.67
C ASN A 49 0.01 12.46 5.28
N MET A 50 -0.35 12.64 6.55
CA MET A 50 -1.37 11.81 7.21
C MET A 50 -2.74 11.88 6.51
N GLN A 51 -3.19 13.09 6.17
CA GLN A 51 -4.48 13.29 5.50
C GLN A 51 -4.51 12.58 4.14
N LEU A 52 -3.45 12.74 3.34
CA LEU A 52 -3.36 12.08 2.05
C LEU A 52 -3.20 10.57 2.19
N TYR A 53 -2.38 10.11 3.13
CA TYR A 53 -2.16 8.69 3.40
C TYR A 53 -3.47 7.98 3.77
N PHE A 54 -4.29 8.60 4.62
CA PHE A 54 -5.61 8.06 4.95
C PHE A 54 -6.56 7.99 3.75
N ALA A 55 -6.56 9.02 2.90
CA ALA A 55 -7.40 9.04 1.72
C ALA A 55 -7.00 7.91 0.75
N ILE A 56 -5.69 7.74 0.48
CA ILE A 56 -5.18 6.67 -0.39
C ILE A 56 -5.55 5.29 0.17
N CYS A 57 -5.26 5.02 1.45
CA CYS A 57 -5.54 3.71 2.03
C CYS A 57 -7.03 3.32 1.98
N VAL A 58 -7.94 4.27 2.23
CA VAL A 58 -9.39 4.02 2.17
C VAL A 58 -9.84 3.74 0.74
N GLU A 59 -9.31 4.45 -0.25
CA GLU A 59 -9.61 4.19 -1.65
C GLU A 59 -9.07 2.83 -2.12
N THR A 60 -7.82 2.50 -1.74
CA THR A 60 -7.21 1.19 -2.00
C THR A 60 -8.07 0.06 -1.41
N GLU A 61 -8.53 0.21 -0.16
CA GLU A 61 -9.47 -0.74 0.47
C GLU A 61 -10.78 -0.89 -0.32
N SER A 62 -11.36 0.23 -0.77
CA SER A 62 -12.62 0.26 -1.53
C SER A 62 -12.48 -0.43 -2.89
N VAL A 63 -11.39 -0.16 -3.61
CA VAL A 63 -11.08 -0.78 -4.90
C VAL A 63 -10.87 -2.29 -4.72
N PHE A 64 -10.08 -2.70 -3.73
CA PHE A 64 -9.87 -4.12 -3.44
C PHE A 64 -11.16 -4.83 -3.05
N GLU A 65 -12.05 -4.18 -2.31
CA GLU A 65 -13.35 -4.75 -1.99
C GLU A 65 -14.23 -4.95 -3.23
N GLN A 66 -14.22 -3.99 -4.17
CA GLN A 66 -14.94 -4.13 -5.43
C GLN A 66 -14.39 -5.26 -6.30
N ILE A 67 -13.06 -5.36 -6.41
CA ILE A 67 -12.38 -6.45 -7.12
C ILE A 67 -12.71 -7.80 -6.49
N TYR A 68 -12.66 -7.88 -5.16
CA TYR A 68 -13.01 -9.10 -4.43
C TYR A 68 -14.46 -9.53 -4.73
N LYS A 69 -15.42 -8.60 -4.67
CA LYS A 69 -16.82 -8.87 -4.99
C LYS A 69 -16.98 -9.35 -6.43
N PHE A 70 -16.24 -8.77 -7.37
CA PHE A 70 -16.23 -9.21 -8.76
C PHE A 70 -15.75 -10.66 -8.90
N ILE A 71 -14.61 -11.02 -8.28
CA ILE A 71 -14.06 -12.38 -8.32
C ILE A 71 -15.01 -13.40 -7.66
N ASN A 72 -15.62 -13.04 -6.52
CA ASN A 72 -16.46 -13.97 -5.74
C ASN A 72 -17.96 -13.87 -6.02
N LYS A 73 -18.36 -13.32 -7.17
CA LYS A 73 -19.77 -13.22 -7.58
C LYS A 73 -20.65 -12.54 -6.51
N GLY A 74 -20.15 -11.46 -5.91
CA GLY A 74 -20.86 -10.62 -4.95
C GLY A 74 -20.76 -11.06 -3.49
N LYS A 75 -19.98 -12.10 -3.15
CA LYS A 75 -19.73 -12.45 -1.73
C LYS A 75 -18.92 -11.36 -1.03
N SER A 76 -19.17 -11.20 0.26
CA SER A 76 -18.41 -10.28 1.13
C SER A 76 -16.98 -10.77 1.35
N LYS A 77 -16.08 -9.79 1.54
CA LYS A 77 -14.66 -10.01 1.85
C LYS A 77 -14.47 -10.78 3.16
N SER A 78 -13.37 -11.53 3.26
CA SER A 78 -12.97 -12.15 4.53
C SER A 78 -12.58 -11.09 5.55
N SER A 79 -12.67 -11.41 6.85
CA SER A 79 -12.13 -10.58 7.93
C SER A 79 -10.60 -10.47 7.87
N SER A 80 -9.93 -11.39 7.17
CA SER A 80 -8.49 -11.34 6.94
C SER A 80 -8.17 -10.57 5.67
N ILE A 81 -7.51 -9.41 5.82
CA ILE A 81 -7.00 -8.62 4.69
C ILE A 81 -6.01 -9.45 3.86
N SER A 82 -5.14 -10.24 4.49
CA SER A 82 -4.16 -11.09 3.81
C SER A 82 -4.83 -12.09 2.87
N ARG A 83 -5.92 -12.75 3.32
CA ARG A 83 -6.68 -13.68 2.47
C ARG A 83 -7.34 -13.00 1.28
N ASN A 84 -7.80 -11.75 1.46
CA ASN A 84 -8.38 -10.97 0.36
C ASN A 84 -7.31 -10.58 -0.66
N MET A 85 -6.11 -10.22 -0.19
CA MET A 85 -4.96 -9.91 -1.04
C MET A 85 -4.50 -11.13 -1.84
N ASP A 86 -4.26 -12.26 -1.16
CA ASP A 86 -3.79 -13.51 -1.80
C ASP A 86 -4.67 -13.86 -3.01
N MET A 87 -5.99 -13.82 -2.83
CA MET A 87 -6.94 -14.09 -3.91
C MET A 87 -6.87 -13.06 -5.06
N LEU A 88 -6.76 -11.77 -4.74
CA LEU A 88 -6.65 -10.72 -5.75
C LEU A 88 -5.43 -10.96 -6.63
N PHE A 89 -4.30 -11.35 -6.03
CA PHE A 89 -3.06 -11.59 -6.76
C PHE A 89 -3.03 -12.95 -7.48
N ASP A 90 -3.71 -13.97 -6.96
CA ASP A 90 -3.93 -15.22 -7.72
C ASP A 90 -4.69 -14.95 -9.02
N HIS A 91 -5.63 -14.00 -9.00
CA HIS A 91 -6.40 -13.61 -10.18
C HIS A 91 -5.68 -12.60 -11.08
N PHE A 92 -4.83 -11.75 -10.51
CA PHE A 92 -4.06 -10.71 -11.21
C PHE A 92 -2.56 -10.80 -10.91
N PRO A 93 -1.88 -11.86 -11.36
CA PRO A 93 -0.47 -12.12 -11.00
C PRO A 93 0.48 -11.03 -11.51
N GLU A 94 0.17 -10.41 -12.64
CA GLU A 94 0.97 -9.32 -13.23
C GLU A 94 1.12 -8.12 -12.29
N VAL A 95 0.11 -7.87 -11.44
CA VAL A 95 0.10 -6.72 -10.52
C VAL A 95 1.28 -6.77 -9.54
N ARG A 96 1.75 -7.96 -9.17
CA ARG A 96 2.90 -8.14 -8.27
C ARG A 96 4.19 -7.56 -8.86
N ASN A 97 4.34 -7.62 -10.18
CA ASN A 97 5.57 -7.20 -10.88
C ASN A 97 5.42 -5.81 -11.52
N THR A 98 4.26 -5.16 -11.36
CA THR A 98 4.03 -3.83 -11.89
C THR A 98 5.00 -2.85 -11.27
N ALA A 99 5.83 -2.26 -12.12
CA ALA A 99 6.69 -1.14 -11.77
C ALA A 99 6.14 0.12 -12.43
N VAL A 100 6.08 1.21 -11.66
CA VAL A 100 5.62 2.52 -12.12
C VAL A 100 6.69 3.56 -11.83
N THR A 101 6.90 4.48 -12.77
CA THR A 101 7.84 5.58 -12.58
C THR A 101 7.07 6.86 -12.25
N LEU A 102 7.35 7.44 -11.10
CA LEU A 102 6.82 8.73 -10.69
C LEU A 102 7.78 9.83 -11.15
N ASN A 103 7.24 10.85 -11.82
CA ASN A 103 8.00 12.00 -12.33
C ASN A 103 7.35 13.30 -11.85
N ILE A 104 7.46 13.61 -10.55
CA ILE A 104 6.85 14.83 -9.96
C ILE A 104 7.89 15.93 -9.72
N THR A 105 9.11 15.59 -9.29
CA THR A 105 10.13 16.56 -8.85
C THR A 105 11.34 16.68 -9.78
N GLY A 106 11.23 16.18 -11.02
CA GLY A 106 12.37 16.12 -11.97
C GLY A 106 13.31 14.94 -11.75
N GLU A 107 13.15 14.21 -10.64
CA GLU A 107 13.74 12.88 -10.44
C GLU A 107 12.71 11.79 -10.80
N SER A 108 13.18 10.74 -11.47
CA SER A 108 12.39 9.56 -11.77
C SER A 108 12.52 8.55 -10.62
N LEU A 109 11.45 8.37 -9.86
CA LEU A 109 11.40 7.34 -8.83
C LEU A 109 10.70 6.09 -9.35
N LEU A 110 11.40 4.96 -9.30
CA LEU A 110 10.83 3.66 -9.63
C LEU A 110 10.13 3.08 -8.40
N PHE A 111 8.84 2.86 -8.52
CA PHE A 111 8.02 2.21 -7.51
C PHE A 111 7.57 0.85 -8.00
N LYS A 112 7.44 -0.10 -7.07
CA LYS A 112 6.72 -1.35 -7.25
C LYS A 112 5.62 -1.40 -6.20
N PRO A 113 4.45 -0.78 -6.47
CA PRO A 113 3.46 -0.47 -5.43
C PRO A 113 3.00 -1.70 -4.64
N PHE A 114 3.00 -2.86 -5.29
CA PHE A 114 2.51 -4.11 -4.68
C PHE A 114 3.63 -5.02 -4.17
N GLU A 115 4.91 -4.71 -4.40
CA GLU A 115 6.04 -5.58 -3.99
C GLU A 115 6.07 -5.76 -2.47
N ASN A 116 5.92 -4.65 -1.72
CA ASN A 116 5.92 -4.66 -0.25
C ASN A 116 4.61 -5.18 0.35
N MET A 117 3.57 -5.40 -0.46
CA MET A 117 2.34 -6.05 0.02
C MET A 117 2.56 -7.53 0.38
N PHE A 118 3.67 -8.12 -0.05
CA PHE A 118 4.02 -9.54 0.16
C PHE A 118 5.21 -9.75 1.10
N TYR A 119 5.80 -8.68 1.66
CA TYR A 119 7.01 -8.81 2.44
C TYR A 119 6.72 -9.41 3.82
N ASN A 120 7.21 -10.63 4.05
CA ASN A 120 7.27 -11.21 5.39
C ASN A 120 8.37 -10.51 6.17
N HIS A 121 8.14 -10.26 7.46
CA HIS A 121 9.18 -9.82 8.38
C HIS A 121 10.15 -10.97 8.78
N GLU A 122 10.37 -11.94 7.88
CA GLU A 122 11.28 -13.09 8.09
C GLU A 122 12.69 -12.64 8.48
N ILE A 123 13.11 -11.45 8.04
CA ILE A 123 14.45 -10.89 8.31
C ILE A 123 14.64 -10.53 9.80
N GLU A 124 13.61 -10.10 10.54
CA GLU A 124 13.79 -9.76 11.97
C GLU A 124 13.82 -11.00 12.89
N ILE A 125 13.13 -12.08 12.50
CA ILE A 125 13.08 -13.31 13.29
C ILE A 125 14.37 -14.10 13.15
N GLU A 126 15.02 -14.08 11.97
CA GLU A 126 16.34 -14.69 11.80
C GLU A 126 17.44 -13.98 12.60
N GLU A 127 17.42 -12.64 12.69
CA GLU A 127 18.38 -11.88 13.50
C GLU A 127 18.16 -12.05 15.00
N LYS A 128 16.90 -12.21 15.44
CA LYS A 128 16.56 -12.54 16.84
C LYS A 128 16.87 -14.01 17.17
N SER A 129 16.59 -14.95 16.27
CA SER A 129 16.87 -16.39 16.45
C SER A 129 18.37 -16.71 16.49
N LYS A 130 19.21 -15.91 15.80
CA LYS A 130 20.67 -16.01 15.93
C LYS A 130 21.20 -15.55 17.30
N LYS A 131 20.41 -14.80 18.08
CA LYS A 131 20.80 -14.30 19.42
C LYS A 131 20.29 -15.16 20.57
N THR A 132 19.23 -15.94 20.40
CA THR A 132 18.71 -16.85 21.42
C THR A 132 18.49 -18.21 20.79
N GLY A 133 19.47 -19.10 20.99
CA GLY A 133 19.39 -20.47 20.50
C GLY A 133 18.22 -21.23 21.11
N GLU A 134 17.59 -22.04 20.26
CA GLU A 134 16.50 -23.00 20.50
C GLU A 134 15.06 -22.47 20.40
N VAL A 135 14.37 -22.84 19.32
CA VAL A 135 12.90 -22.95 19.29
C VAL A 135 12.50 -24.24 18.57
N LYS A 136 11.77 -25.11 19.28
CA LYS A 136 11.07 -26.29 18.73
C LYS A 136 9.85 -25.82 17.94
N MET A 137 9.65 -26.41 16.75
CA MET A 137 8.54 -26.10 15.85
C MET A 137 7.25 -26.76 16.34
N ASP A 138 6.53 -26.09 17.24
CA ASP A 138 5.15 -26.46 17.60
C ASP A 138 4.12 -25.77 16.67
N GLU A 139 2.94 -26.37 16.51
CA GLU A 139 1.83 -25.94 15.64
C GLU A 139 1.40 -24.48 15.88
N ASP A 140 1.67 -23.92 17.06
CA ASP A 140 1.47 -22.52 17.40
C ASP A 140 2.37 -21.57 16.59
N VAL A 141 3.59 -21.98 16.23
CA VAL A 141 4.52 -21.21 15.37
C VAL A 141 3.95 -21.08 13.96
N GLN A 142 3.23 -22.09 13.46
CA GLN A 142 2.57 -22.05 12.16
C GLN A 142 1.37 -21.07 12.16
N SER A 143 0.65 -20.98 13.29
CA SER A 143 -0.43 -19.99 13.48
C SER A 143 0.10 -18.55 13.60
N MET A 144 1.30 -18.38 14.18
CA MET A 144 1.99 -17.09 14.27
C MET A 144 2.60 -16.66 12.93
N LYS A 145 3.19 -17.59 12.17
CA LYS A 145 3.65 -17.37 10.78
C LYS A 145 2.52 -16.87 9.86
N ASN A 146 1.29 -17.34 10.08
CA ASN A 146 0.12 -16.88 9.31
C ASN A 146 -0.38 -15.48 9.74
N ARG A 147 -0.07 -15.01 10.96
CA ARG A 147 -0.44 -13.65 11.43
C ARG A 147 0.53 -12.56 10.98
N GLU A 148 1.76 -12.93 10.61
CA GLU A 148 2.85 -11.99 10.24
C GLU A 148 2.99 -11.75 8.73
N ARG A 149 2.04 -12.26 7.92
CA ARG A 149 1.87 -11.89 6.50
C ARG A 149 1.04 -10.61 6.35
N LEU A 150 1.39 -9.57 7.11
CA LEU A 150 0.76 -8.27 6.95
C LEU A 150 1.74 -7.38 6.21
N SER A 151 1.27 -6.84 5.09
CA SER A 151 1.95 -5.77 4.38
C SER A 151 2.32 -4.66 5.38
N SER A 152 3.55 -4.16 5.29
CA SER A 152 4.01 -3.01 6.10
C SER A 152 2.98 -1.88 6.06
N TRP A 153 2.49 -1.53 4.87
CA TRP A 153 1.48 -0.47 4.72
C TRP A 153 0.22 -0.68 5.58
N TRP A 154 -0.36 -1.90 5.67
CA TRP A 154 -1.61 -2.11 6.42
C TRP A 154 -1.41 -1.94 7.91
N ARG A 155 -0.31 -2.48 8.44
CA ARG A 155 0.02 -2.39 9.86
C ARG A 155 0.32 -0.94 10.24
N GLU A 156 1.11 -0.24 9.44
CA GLU A 156 1.53 1.14 9.67
C GLU A 156 0.32 2.07 9.56
N TYR A 157 -0.51 1.90 8.52
CA TYR A 157 -1.77 2.62 8.35
C TYR A 157 -2.71 2.44 9.55
N ASN A 158 -2.94 1.20 10.00
CA ASN A 158 -3.79 0.95 11.16
C ASN A 158 -3.19 1.50 12.45
N GLY A 159 -1.86 1.52 12.58
CA GLY A 159 -1.14 2.20 13.66
C GLY A 159 -1.47 3.69 13.70
N VAL A 160 -1.32 4.40 12.58
CA VAL A 160 -1.68 5.83 12.50
C VAL A 160 -3.19 6.04 12.73
N LYS A 161 -4.05 5.14 12.24
CA LYS A 161 -5.51 5.23 12.36
C LYS A 161 -6.00 5.09 13.80
N HIS A 162 -5.46 4.12 14.56
CA HIS A 162 -5.96 3.76 15.89
C HIS A 162 -5.09 4.28 17.04
N GLN A 163 -3.79 4.51 16.81
CA GLN A 163 -2.81 4.90 17.83
C GLN A 163 -2.08 6.20 17.42
N ARG A 164 -2.79 7.15 16.80
CA ARG A 164 -2.21 8.36 16.19
C ARG A 164 -1.25 9.11 17.11
N TYR A 165 -1.55 9.22 18.40
CA TYR A 165 -0.70 9.92 19.36
C TYR A 165 0.72 9.34 19.41
N GLU A 166 0.83 8.02 19.34
CA GLU A 166 2.10 7.27 19.43
C GLU A 166 2.72 7.01 18.06
N LYS A 167 1.88 6.94 17.02
CA LYS A 167 2.25 6.49 15.67
C LYS A 167 2.21 7.58 14.61
N PHE A 168 2.10 8.85 14.99
CA PHE A 168 2.03 9.95 14.02
C PHE A 168 3.25 9.99 13.07
N ASN A 169 4.41 9.57 13.55
CA ASN A 169 5.64 9.43 12.74
C ASN A 169 5.52 8.40 11.59
N GLN A 170 4.55 7.49 11.64
CA GLN A 170 4.25 6.56 10.54
C GLN A 170 3.43 7.22 9.42
N ALA A 171 2.91 8.44 9.62
CA ALA A 171 2.36 9.27 8.55
C ALA A 171 3.48 10.01 7.79
N ASN A 172 4.53 9.26 7.43
CA ASN A 172 5.71 9.77 6.76
C ASN A 172 5.60 9.63 5.23
N LEU A 173 6.48 10.33 4.52
CA LEU A 173 6.50 10.35 3.06
C LEU A 173 6.75 8.96 2.46
N GLY A 174 7.60 8.12 3.07
CA GLY A 174 7.86 6.77 2.60
C GLY A 174 6.59 5.92 2.60
N ASN A 175 5.94 5.82 3.76
CA ASN A 175 4.67 5.09 3.90
C ASN A 175 3.55 5.66 3.02
N LEU A 176 3.52 6.98 2.81
CA LEU A 176 2.58 7.62 1.90
C LEU A 176 2.78 7.17 0.44
N LEU A 177 4.02 7.04 -0.01
CA LEU A 177 4.35 6.66 -1.38
C LEU A 177 4.23 5.15 -1.63
N GLU A 178 4.32 4.34 -0.57
CA GLU A 178 4.15 2.87 -0.61
C GLU A 178 2.70 2.41 -0.35
N ALA A 179 1.77 3.34 -0.11
CA ALA A 179 0.34 3.07 0.13
C ALA A 179 -0.43 2.69 -1.14
#